data_AF-A0A8D2JQE7-F1
#
_entry.id   AF-A0A8D2JQE7-F1
#
_cell.length_a   1.000
_cell.length_b   1.000
_cell.length_c   1.000
_cell.angle_alpha   90.00
_cell.angle_beta   90.00
_cell.angle_gamma   90.00
#
_symmetry.space_group_name_H-M   'P 1'
#
loop_
_entity.id
_entity.type
_entity.pdbx_description
1 polymer ?
#
loop_
_entity_poly.entity_id
_entity_poly.type
_entity_poly.pdbx_seq_one_letter_code
_entity_poly.pdbx_strand_id
1 'polypeptide(L)'
;MAALTLGQLFEGMKAFKGADQQVRLFRPWLNMDRMLRSALRLCLPSFDKVELLECIRRLIEVDKAWVPERVGTSLYVRPVLMGNENSLGVSSATRALLYVILCPVGSYFPGDSVTPVSLLADPTFIRAWMGGVGDYKMGGNYGPTVLLQQEAQKKGCEQVLWLYGPDHQLTEVGTMNIFVYWTHEDGVLELVTPPLDGIILPGVVRQSLLDLARTWGEFRVVERKITMKELLQALEEGRVREVFGSGTACQVCPVHRILYKDKHLHIPTMENGPELTLRFQKELKAIQVSWTHWGNGIHFCSPEKVSPEHLD
;
A
#
# COMPACT_ATOMS: atom_id res chain seq x y z
N MET A 1 26.40 -7.55 -11.96
CA MET A 1 26.77 -7.48 -10.53
C MET A 1 26.17 -6.27 -9.82
N ALA A 2 25.81 -5.19 -10.53
CA ALA A 2 25.40 -3.93 -9.88
C ALA A 2 24.08 -3.89 -9.12
N ALA A 3 23.13 -4.78 -9.37
CA ALA A 3 21.91 -4.80 -8.55
C ALA A 3 22.20 -5.13 -7.07
N LEU A 4 23.34 -5.78 -6.81
CA LEU A 4 23.83 -6.04 -5.46
C LEU A 4 24.42 -4.78 -4.80
N THR A 5 24.79 -3.75 -5.58
CA THR A 5 25.57 -2.59 -5.08
C THR A 5 24.88 -1.22 -5.29
N LEU A 6 24.13 -1.01 -6.36
CA LEU A 6 23.59 0.30 -6.78
C LEU A 6 22.06 0.42 -6.67
N GLY A 7 21.39 -0.63 -6.17
CA GLY A 7 19.98 -0.61 -5.85
C GLY A 7 19.05 -1.11 -6.95
N GLN A 8 17.83 -1.42 -6.54
CA GLN A 8 16.72 -1.86 -7.38
C GLN A 8 15.43 -1.18 -6.93
N LEU A 9 14.46 -1.09 -7.83
CA LEU A 9 13.08 -0.72 -7.50
C LEU A 9 12.13 -1.83 -7.95
N PHE A 10 10.94 -1.83 -7.39
CA PHE A 10 9.90 -2.77 -7.77
C PHE A 10 8.52 -2.14 -7.68
N GLU A 11 7.56 -2.77 -8.35
CA GLU A 11 6.14 -2.44 -8.24
C GLU A 11 5.30 -3.61 -7.72
N GLY A 12 4.05 -3.30 -7.39
CA GLY A 12 3.11 -4.26 -6.84
C GLY A 12 1.68 -3.91 -7.20
N MET A 13 1.12 -4.69 -8.13
CA MET A 13 -0.29 -4.60 -8.54
C MET A 13 -0.89 -6.00 -8.66
N LYS A 14 -2.20 -6.07 -8.89
CA LYS A 14 -2.93 -7.32 -8.99
C LYS A 14 -3.83 -7.33 -10.21
N ALA A 15 -3.89 -8.50 -10.85
CA ALA A 15 -4.91 -8.86 -11.81
C ALA A 15 -5.98 -9.73 -11.14
N PHE A 16 -7.24 -9.43 -11.41
CA PHE A 16 -8.40 -10.09 -10.83
C PHE A 16 -9.26 -10.67 -11.96
N LYS A 17 -9.77 -11.88 -11.76
CA LYS A 17 -10.73 -12.50 -12.68
C LYS A 17 -12.13 -12.25 -12.13
N GLY A 18 -12.96 -11.56 -12.92
CA GLY A 18 -14.35 -11.27 -12.57
C GLY A 18 -15.27 -12.47 -12.76
N ALA A 19 -16.51 -12.35 -12.27
CA ALA A 19 -17.55 -13.38 -12.48
C ALA A 19 -17.88 -13.57 -13.97
N ASP A 20 -17.63 -12.54 -14.79
CA ASP A 20 -17.73 -12.55 -16.25
C ASP A 20 -16.52 -13.17 -16.95
N GLN A 21 -15.62 -13.82 -16.21
CA GLN A 21 -14.36 -14.43 -16.70
C GLN A 21 -13.34 -13.43 -17.26
N GLN A 22 -13.62 -12.13 -17.18
CA GLN A 22 -12.71 -11.10 -17.67
C GLN A 22 -11.62 -10.80 -16.63
N VAL A 23 -10.38 -10.69 -17.10
CA VAL A 23 -9.23 -10.33 -16.26
C VAL A 23 -9.07 -8.81 -16.26
N ARG A 24 -8.86 -8.21 -15.09
CA ARG A 24 -8.75 -6.76 -14.91
C ARG A 24 -7.57 -6.37 -14.04
N LEU A 25 -6.92 -5.27 -14.37
CA LEU A 25 -5.91 -4.61 -13.52
C LEU A 25 -6.54 -3.46 -12.73
N PHE A 26 -6.20 -3.35 -11.45
CA PHE A 26 -6.70 -2.28 -10.58
C PHE A 26 -5.76 -1.07 -10.57
N ARG A 27 -6.22 0.06 -11.14
CA ARG A 27 -5.49 1.35 -11.26
C ARG A 27 -4.00 1.22 -11.67
N PRO A 28 -3.66 0.45 -12.73
CA PRO A 28 -2.28 0.15 -13.07
C PRO A 28 -1.44 1.37 -13.46
N TRP A 29 -2.07 2.44 -13.97
CA TRP A 29 -1.40 3.68 -14.32
C TRP A 29 -0.68 4.33 -13.14
N LEU A 30 -1.29 4.30 -11.95
CA LEU A 30 -0.66 4.83 -10.74
C LEU A 30 0.58 4.03 -10.34
N ASN A 31 0.62 2.73 -10.65
CA ASN A 31 1.81 1.90 -10.47
C ASN A 31 2.90 2.29 -11.48
N MET A 32 2.55 2.54 -12.75
CA MET A 32 3.51 2.98 -13.78
C MET A 32 4.11 4.35 -13.44
N ASP A 33 3.29 5.28 -12.96
CA ASP A 33 3.76 6.59 -12.49
C ASP A 33 4.75 6.45 -11.33
N ARG A 34 4.42 5.64 -10.32
CA ARG A 34 5.30 5.44 -9.16
C ARG A 34 6.57 4.68 -9.54
N MET A 35 6.50 3.74 -10.48
CA MET A 35 7.67 3.02 -10.99
C MET A 35 8.62 3.96 -11.72
N LEU A 36 8.11 4.82 -12.60
CA LEU A 36 8.91 5.81 -13.32
C LEU A 36 9.56 6.81 -12.36
N ARG A 37 8.81 7.35 -11.39
CA ARG A 37 9.39 8.22 -10.35
C ARG A 37 10.53 7.54 -9.57
N SER A 38 10.34 6.27 -9.21
CA SER A 38 11.37 5.48 -8.53
C SER A 38 12.60 5.23 -9.41
N ALA A 39 12.41 5.05 -10.73
CA ALA A 39 13.49 4.83 -11.68
C ALA A 39 14.36 6.07 -11.81
N LEU A 40 13.73 7.24 -11.97
CA LEU A 40 14.41 8.52 -12.04
C LEU A 40 15.18 8.84 -10.74
N ARG A 41 14.60 8.52 -9.57
CA ARG A 41 15.27 8.73 -8.28
C ARG A 41 16.56 7.91 -8.12
N LEU A 42 16.59 6.72 -8.73
CA LEU A 42 17.74 5.81 -8.77
C LEU A 42 18.70 6.06 -9.94
N CYS A 43 18.45 7.06 -10.78
CA CYS A 43 19.19 7.27 -12.04
C CYS A 43 19.17 6.04 -12.97
N LEU A 44 18.09 5.24 -12.93
CA LEU A 44 17.87 4.15 -13.87
C LEU A 44 17.22 4.69 -15.15
N PRO A 45 17.36 3.98 -16.29
CA PRO A 45 16.74 4.41 -17.55
C PRO A 45 15.22 4.63 -17.39
N SER A 46 14.72 5.71 -17.97
CA SER A 46 13.28 5.90 -18.13
C SER A 46 12.71 4.93 -19.16
N PHE A 47 11.38 4.81 -19.18
CA PHE A 47 10.64 3.98 -20.11
C PHE A 47 9.27 4.62 -20.37
N ASP A 48 8.64 4.26 -21.48
CA ASP A 48 7.27 4.67 -21.75
C ASP A 48 6.30 3.85 -20.87
N LYS A 49 5.46 4.55 -20.10
CA LYS A 49 4.51 3.95 -19.16
C LYS A 49 3.44 3.12 -19.87
N VAL A 50 2.99 3.58 -21.03
CA VAL A 50 1.94 2.92 -21.84
C VAL A 50 2.50 1.63 -22.41
N GLU A 51 3.72 1.68 -22.97
CA GLU A 51 4.37 0.51 -23.55
C GLU A 51 4.67 -0.57 -22.51
N LEU A 52 5.17 -0.18 -21.33
CA LEU A 52 5.40 -1.15 -20.25
C LEU A 52 4.08 -1.78 -19.77
N LEU A 53 3.02 -0.98 -19.65
CA LEU A 53 1.71 -1.50 -19.26
C LEU A 53 1.14 -2.46 -20.32
N GLU A 54 1.31 -2.16 -21.60
CA GLU A 54 0.94 -3.05 -22.70
C GLU A 54 1.73 -4.37 -22.64
N CYS A 55 3.05 -4.32 -22.38
CA CYS A 55 3.86 -5.53 -22.18
C CYS A 55 3.35 -6.39 -21.01
N ILE A 56 3.00 -5.75 -19.89
CA ILE A 56 2.42 -6.44 -18.73
C ILE A 56 1.06 -7.06 -19.08
N ARG A 57 0.22 -6.33 -19.82
CA ARG A 57 -1.09 -6.80 -20.29
C ARG A 57 -0.95 -8.04 -21.17
N ARG A 58 -0.03 -8.02 -22.13
CA ARG A 58 0.27 -9.17 -23.00
C ARG A 58 0.82 -10.36 -22.23
N LEU A 59 1.70 -10.12 -21.25
CA LEU A 59 2.22 -11.19 -20.38
C LEU A 59 1.10 -11.88 -19.61
N ILE A 60 0.19 -11.10 -19.00
CA ILE A 60 -0.99 -11.63 -18.30
C ILE A 60 -1.94 -12.34 -19.26
N GLU A 61 -2.09 -11.87 -20.50
CA GLU A 61 -2.91 -12.52 -21.52
C GLU A 61 -2.39 -13.91 -21.89
N VAL A 62 -1.06 -14.05 -22.05
CA VAL A 62 -0.40 -15.34 -22.28
C VAL A 62 -0.60 -16.26 -21.08
N ASP A 63 -0.37 -15.76 -19.87
CA ASP A 63 -0.47 -16.52 -18.62
C ASP A 63 -1.87 -16.44 -17.97
N LYS A 64 -2.92 -16.14 -18.74
CA LYS A 64 -4.27 -15.87 -18.19
C LYS A 64 -4.85 -17.03 -17.37
N ALA A 65 -4.44 -18.26 -17.68
CA ALA A 65 -4.85 -19.47 -16.95
C ALA A 65 -4.33 -19.49 -15.50
N TRP A 66 -3.25 -18.76 -15.20
CA TRP A 66 -2.71 -18.60 -13.85
C TRP A 66 -3.50 -17.62 -12.99
N VAL A 67 -4.39 -16.82 -13.58
CA VAL A 67 -5.27 -15.93 -12.81
C VAL A 67 -6.33 -16.78 -12.10
N PRO A 68 -6.30 -16.85 -10.76
CA PRO A 68 -7.17 -17.76 -10.03
C PRO A 68 -8.64 -17.28 -10.07
N GLU A 69 -9.56 -18.24 -10.04
CA GLU A 69 -11.02 -18.00 -10.18
C GLU A 69 -11.73 -17.81 -8.86
N ARG A 70 -11.13 -18.27 -7.77
CA ARG A 70 -11.78 -18.24 -6.45
C ARG A 70 -11.91 -16.80 -5.98
N VAL A 71 -13.08 -16.45 -5.46
CA VAL A 71 -13.34 -15.14 -4.84
C VAL A 71 -12.27 -14.83 -3.78
N GLY A 72 -11.74 -13.60 -3.82
CA GLY A 72 -10.68 -13.14 -2.92
C GLY A 72 -9.26 -13.54 -3.34
N THR A 73 -9.09 -14.31 -4.40
CA THR A 73 -7.77 -14.64 -4.97
C THR A 73 -7.42 -13.70 -6.13
N SER A 74 -6.13 -13.59 -6.46
CA SER A 74 -5.66 -12.72 -7.55
C SER A 74 -4.33 -13.20 -8.10
N LEU A 75 -3.92 -12.65 -9.24
CA LEU A 75 -2.57 -12.79 -9.76
C LEU A 75 -1.77 -11.54 -9.40
N TYR A 76 -0.76 -11.69 -8.55
CA TYR A 76 0.14 -10.60 -8.20
C TYR A 76 1.15 -10.37 -9.34
N VAL A 77 1.30 -9.11 -9.74
CA VAL A 77 2.21 -8.66 -10.80
C VAL A 77 3.34 -7.88 -10.14
N ARG A 78 4.58 -8.32 -10.38
CA ARG A 78 5.80 -7.74 -9.80
C ARG A 78 6.75 -7.29 -10.90
N PRO A 79 6.62 -6.05 -11.40
CA PRO A 79 7.65 -5.39 -12.18
C PRO A 79 8.87 -5.09 -11.30
N VAL A 80 10.07 -5.26 -11.84
CA VAL A 80 11.34 -4.93 -11.19
C VAL A 80 12.24 -4.24 -12.21
N LEU A 81 12.90 -3.17 -11.78
CA LEU A 81 13.97 -2.52 -12.55
C LEU A 81 15.21 -2.44 -11.66
N MET A 82 16.33 -2.96 -12.18
CA MET A 82 17.59 -3.04 -11.45
C MET A 82 18.77 -2.63 -12.33
N GLY A 83 19.79 -2.00 -11.73
CA GLY A 83 21.06 -1.78 -12.41
C GLY A 83 21.76 -3.11 -12.68
N ASN A 84 22.38 -3.25 -13.86
CA ASN A 84 23.10 -4.46 -14.27
C ASN A 84 24.52 -4.13 -14.77
N GLU A 85 25.19 -3.23 -14.06
CA GLU A 85 26.56 -2.81 -14.32
C GLU A 85 27.58 -3.94 -14.03
N ASN A 86 28.67 -3.90 -14.79
CA ASN A 86 29.83 -4.80 -14.68
C ASN A 86 31.00 -4.14 -13.91
N SER A 87 30.75 -3.01 -13.26
CA SER A 87 31.70 -2.25 -12.44
C SER A 87 31.25 -2.19 -10.98
N LEU A 88 32.20 -1.99 -10.07
CA LEU A 88 31.97 -1.81 -8.63
C LEU A 88 31.87 -0.32 -8.24
N GLY A 89 32.16 0.60 -9.17
CA GLY A 89 32.08 2.03 -8.89
C GLY A 89 30.64 2.50 -8.59
N VAL A 90 30.52 3.48 -7.69
CA VAL A 90 29.23 4.11 -7.37
C VAL A 90 28.95 5.21 -8.37
N SER A 91 28.24 4.87 -9.45
CA SER A 91 27.86 5.78 -10.53
C SER A 91 26.48 5.42 -11.08
N SER A 92 25.93 6.27 -11.96
CA SER A 92 24.75 5.91 -12.73
C SER A 92 24.99 4.60 -13.52
N ALA A 93 23.97 3.76 -13.61
CA ALA A 93 24.08 2.48 -14.30
C ALA A 93 24.02 2.68 -15.82
N THR A 94 25.00 2.15 -16.56
CA THR A 94 24.96 2.17 -18.04
C THR A 94 24.19 0.99 -18.62
N ARG A 95 23.90 -0.01 -17.77
CA ARG A 95 23.13 -1.21 -18.10
C ARG A 95 22.06 -1.41 -17.03
N ALA A 96 20.86 -1.76 -17.44
CA ALA A 96 19.76 -2.10 -16.54
C ALA A 96 19.00 -3.32 -17.06
N LEU A 97 18.25 -3.97 -16.16
CA LEU A 97 17.33 -5.05 -16.48
C LEU A 97 15.96 -4.69 -15.93
N LEU A 98 14.97 -4.62 -16.82
CA LEU A 98 13.55 -4.57 -16.47
C LEU A 98 12.95 -5.96 -16.71
N TYR A 99 12.28 -6.51 -15.71
CA TYR A 99 11.55 -7.77 -15.85
C TYR A 99 10.26 -7.75 -15.03
N VAL A 100 9.32 -8.64 -15.36
CA VAL A 100 8.02 -8.78 -14.69
C VAL A 100 7.82 -10.24 -14.33
N ILE A 101 7.47 -10.51 -13.07
CA ILE A 101 7.07 -11.85 -12.62
C ILE A 101 5.61 -11.84 -12.18
N LEU A 102 4.93 -12.97 -12.42
CA LEU A 102 3.55 -13.22 -12.06
C LEU A 102 3.50 -14.29 -10.96
N CYS A 103 2.63 -14.12 -9.97
CA CYS A 103 2.47 -15.07 -8.87
C CYS A 103 1.00 -15.16 -8.42
N PRO A 104 0.34 -16.32 -8.50
CA PRO A 104 -1.01 -16.48 -7.97
C PRO A 104 -0.97 -16.36 -6.44
N VAL A 105 -1.86 -15.54 -5.89
CA VAL A 105 -1.95 -15.27 -4.45
C VAL A 105 -3.34 -15.54 -3.91
N GLY A 106 -3.38 -16.16 -2.73
CA GLY A 106 -4.61 -16.45 -1.99
C GLY A 106 -5.23 -15.22 -1.35
N SER A 107 -6.43 -15.41 -0.80
CA SER A 107 -7.05 -14.40 0.05
C SER A 107 -6.30 -14.29 1.37
N TYR A 108 -6.10 -13.06 1.84
CA TYR A 108 -5.56 -12.80 3.18
C TYR A 108 -6.59 -13.10 4.28
N PHE A 109 -7.88 -12.99 3.96
CA PHE A 109 -8.96 -13.21 4.91
C PHE A 109 -10.04 -14.15 4.32
N PRO A 110 -10.61 -15.07 5.10
CA PRO A 110 -11.69 -15.92 4.63
C PRO A 110 -12.99 -15.11 4.46
N GLY A 111 -13.56 -15.13 3.25
CA GLY A 111 -14.85 -14.49 2.94
C GLY A 111 -14.85 -12.97 3.12
N ASP A 112 -15.84 -12.47 3.86
CA ASP A 112 -16.01 -11.05 4.21
C ASP A 112 -15.53 -10.69 5.62
N SER A 113 -14.88 -11.64 6.30
CA SER A 113 -14.24 -11.35 7.58
C SER A 113 -12.93 -10.60 7.37
N VAL A 114 -12.50 -9.90 8.41
CA VAL A 114 -11.17 -9.30 8.52
C VAL A 114 -10.52 -9.80 9.81
N THR A 115 -9.25 -10.17 9.74
CA THR A 115 -8.47 -10.59 10.91
C THR A 115 -7.58 -9.42 11.31
N PRO A 116 -7.67 -8.92 12.56
CA PRO A 116 -6.86 -7.80 12.97
C PRO A 116 -5.42 -8.22 13.25
N VAL A 117 -4.51 -7.25 13.20
CA VAL A 117 -3.10 -7.42 13.58
C VAL A 117 -2.75 -6.58 14.80
N SER A 118 -1.68 -6.99 15.48
CA SER A 118 -1.05 -6.24 16.55
C SER A 118 0.31 -5.68 16.12
N LEU A 119 0.63 -4.50 16.62
CA LEU A 119 1.75 -3.69 16.14
C LEU A 119 2.79 -3.48 17.24
N LEU A 120 4.08 -3.63 16.90
CA LEU A 120 5.18 -3.12 17.72
C LEU A 120 5.46 -1.66 17.34
N ALA A 121 5.39 -0.74 18.31
CA ALA A 121 5.72 0.67 18.14
C ALA A 121 6.99 1.01 18.94
N ASP A 122 8.14 0.88 18.29
CA ASP A 122 9.45 1.17 18.88
C ASP A 122 10.07 2.41 18.20
N PRO A 123 10.19 3.56 18.90
CA PRO A 123 10.68 4.80 18.31
C PRO A 123 12.20 4.79 18.03
N THR A 124 12.93 3.77 18.48
CA THR A 124 14.38 3.65 18.20
C THR A 124 14.66 3.29 16.74
N PHE A 125 13.66 2.79 16.01
CA PHE A 125 13.77 2.40 14.61
C PHE A 125 12.95 3.32 13.72
N ILE A 126 13.60 3.85 12.68
CA ILE A 126 13.01 4.79 11.74
C ILE A 126 12.96 4.16 10.35
N ARG A 127 11.77 4.07 9.75
CA ARG A 127 11.57 3.51 8.41
C ARG A 127 12.17 4.38 7.31
N ALA A 128 11.95 5.69 7.43
CA ALA A 128 12.25 6.70 6.45
C ALA A 128 12.41 8.06 7.13
N TRP A 129 13.12 8.97 6.48
CA TRP A 129 13.38 10.32 7.00
C TRP A 129 13.27 11.37 5.89
N MET A 130 13.00 12.61 6.28
CA MET A 130 12.95 13.75 5.37
C MET A 130 14.28 13.91 4.63
N GLY A 131 14.22 14.05 3.29
CA GLY A 131 15.40 14.03 2.41
C GLY A 131 15.91 12.63 2.04
N GLY A 132 15.31 11.57 2.60
CA GLY A 132 15.55 10.19 2.22
C GLY A 132 14.84 9.78 0.92
N VAL A 133 14.44 8.51 0.85
CA VAL A 133 13.77 7.90 -0.31
C VAL A 133 12.55 7.05 0.06
N GLY A 134 11.96 7.31 1.23
CA GLY A 134 10.87 6.49 1.79
C GLY A 134 9.56 6.53 0.99
N ASP A 135 9.37 7.60 0.21
CA ASP A 135 8.28 7.84 -0.73
C ASP A 135 8.47 7.17 -2.10
N TYR A 136 9.59 6.48 -2.32
CA TYR A 136 9.86 5.68 -3.52
C TYR A 136 9.85 4.19 -3.20
N LYS A 137 9.45 3.37 -4.17
CA LYS A 137 9.36 1.91 -3.99
C LYS A 137 10.69 1.21 -4.29
N MET A 138 11.73 1.67 -3.61
CA MET A 138 13.11 1.20 -3.76
C MET A 138 13.39 0.06 -2.79
N GLY A 139 14.11 -0.98 -3.24
CA GLY A 139 14.46 -2.15 -2.45
C GLY A 139 15.23 -1.82 -1.17
N GLY A 140 16.05 -0.76 -1.19
CA GLY A 140 16.81 -0.29 -0.03
C GLY A 140 15.94 0.09 1.19
N ASN A 141 14.67 0.45 0.97
CA ASN A 141 13.74 0.79 2.06
C ASN A 141 13.19 -0.44 2.80
N TYR A 142 13.41 -1.65 2.28
CA TYR A 142 12.80 -2.88 2.81
C TYR A 142 13.80 -3.81 3.47
N GLY A 143 15.07 -3.83 3.05
CA GLY A 143 16.10 -4.67 3.68
C GLY A 143 16.25 -4.40 5.18
N PRO A 144 16.44 -3.14 5.63
CA PRO A 144 16.60 -2.81 7.04
C PRO A 144 15.38 -3.13 7.92
N THR A 145 14.20 -3.33 7.35
CA THR A 145 12.97 -3.55 8.13
C THR A 145 12.85 -4.98 8.66
N VAL A 146 13.58 -5.93 8.07
CA VAL A 146 13.46 -7.36 8.37
C VAL A 146 13.82 -7.68 9.82
N LEU A 147 14.89 -7.06 10.36
CA LEU A 147 15.30 -7.27 11.74
C LEU A 147 14.19 -6.84 12.71
N LEU A 148 13.63 -5.64 12.52
CA LEU A 148 12.59 -5.14 13.41
C LEU A 148 11.29 -5.97 13.30
N GLN A 149 10.98 -6.46 12.10
CA GLN A 149 9.85 -7.37 11.93
C GLN A 149 10.05 -8.68 12.72
N GLN A 150 11.27 -9.20 12.84
CA GLN A 150 11.58 -10.35 13.71
C GLN A 150 11.43 -9.98 15.19
N GLU A 151 11.87 -8.80 15.61
CA GLU A 151 11.69 -8.34 16.99
C GLU A 151 10.22 -8.12 17.35
N ALA A 152 9.41 -7.61 16.42
CA ALA A 152 7.96 -7.54 16.57
C ALA A 152 7.37 -8.93 16.83
N GLN A 153 7.74 -9.93 16.02
CA GLN A 153 7.28 -11.32 16.20
C GLN A 153 7.71 -11.91 17.55
N LYS A 154 8.95 -11.69 17.98
CA LYS A 154 9.45 -12.13 19.31
C LYS A 154 8.66 -11.51 20.46
N LYS A 155 8.17 -10.27 20.28
CA LYS A 155 7.28 -9.56 21.22
C LYS A 155 5.79 -9.87 21.00
N GLY A 156 5.47 -10.89 20.20
CA GLY A 156 4.11 -11.32 19.93
C GLY A 156 3.29 -10.31 19.13
N CYS A 157 3.92 -9.53 18.26
CA CYS A 157 3.28 -8.58 17.34
C CYS A 157 3.46 -9.03 15.88
N GLU A 158 2.41 -8.94 15.06
CA GLU A 158 2.46 -9.38 13.66
C GLU A 158 3.09 -8.37 12.72
N GLN A 159 3.08 -7.07 13.06
CA GLN A 159 3.62 -5.99 12.24
C GLN A 159 4.29 -4.91 13.09
N VAL A 160 4.95 -3.97 12.42
CA VAL A 160 5.57 -2.79 13.02
C VAL A 160 4.69 -1.57 12.77
N LEU A 161 4.46 -0.74 13.79
CA LEU A 161 4.00 0.64 13.62
C LEU A 161 5.22 1.54 13.53
N TRP A 162 5.44 2.12 12.36
CA TRP A 162 6.59 3.01 12.14
C TRP A 162 6.33 4.39 12.75
N LEU A 163 7.21 4.77 13.68
CA LEU A 163 7.19 6.08 14.32
C LEU A 163 8.25 7.00 13.69
N TYR A 164 7.97 8.30 13.65
CA TYR A 164 8.91 9.31 13.17
C TYR A 164 8.92 10.55 14.06
N GLY A 165 10.09 11.18 14.20
CA GLY A 165 10.26 12.44 14.92
C GLY A 165 10.18 12.31 16.44
N PRO A 166 10.52 13.38 17.17
CA PRO A 166 10.51 13.41 18.64
C PRO A 166 9.10 13.34 19.24
N ASP A 167 8.09 13.68 18.45
CA ASP A 167 6.66 13.62 18.78
C ASP A 167 6.02 12.27 18.44
N HIS A 168 6.80 11.31 17.91
CA HIS A 168 6.38 9.95 17.62
C HIS A 168 5.15 9.91 16.69
N GLN A 169 5.28 10.54 15.53
CA GLN A 169 4.29 10.53 14.46
C GLN A 169 4.09 9.10 13.95
N LEU A 170 2.84 8.66 13.86
CA LEU A 170 2.47 7.42 13.18
C LEU A 170 2.61 7.63 11.68
N THR A 171 3.37 6.76 11.01
CA THR A 171 3.66 6.90 9.57
C THR A 171 3.06 5.76 8.75
N GLU A 172 3.46 4.52 9.01
CA GLU A 172 3.03 3.34 8.26
C GLU A 172 2.86 2.12 9.18
N VAL A 173 2.07 1.14 8.74
CA VAL A 173 1.91 -0.17 9.39
C VAL A 173 2.63 -1.23 8.54
N GLY A 174 3.82 -1.65 8.96
CA GLY A 174 4.63 -2.61 8.22
C GLY A 174 5.01 -2.08 6.84
N THR A 175 4.34 -2.57 5.80
CA THR A 175 4.50 -2.09 4.40
C THR A 175 3.22 -1.47 3.84
N MET A 176 2.32 -1.07 4.73
CA MET A 176 1.00 -0.50 4.45
C MET A 176 0.92 0.95 4.93
N ASN A 177 0.15 1.78 4.24
CA ASN A 177 -0.19 3.11 4.75
C ASN A 177 -1.15 2.97 5.94
N ILE A 178 -1.09 3.86 6.93
CA ILE A 178 -2.00 3.85 8.08
C ILE A 178 -3.18 4.80 7.89
N PHE A 179 -4.34 4.40 8.40
CA PHE A 179 -5.53 5.21 8.55
C PHE A 179 -6.06 5.10 9.98
N VAL A 180 -6.61 6.20 10.48
CA VAL A 180 -7.35 6.26 11.75
C VAL A 180 -8.71 6.88 11.49
N TYR A 181 -9.76 6.21 11.95
CA TYR A 181 -11.13 6.70 11.93
C TYR A 181 -11.58 6.98 13.36
N TRP A 182 -11.86 8.25 13.65
CA TRP A 182 -12.09 8.71 15.01
C TRP A 182 -12.89 10.02 15.05
N THR A 183 -13.36 10.38 16.24
CA THR A 183 -13.79 11.76 16.50
C THR A 183 -12.56 12.59 16.87
N HIS A 184 -12.27 13.66 16.12
CA HIS A 184 -11.15 14.55 16.40
C HIS A 184 -11.44 15.45 17.64
N GLU A 185 -10.43 16.16 18.13
CA GLU A 185 -10.53 17.03 19.33
C GLU A 185 -11.59 18.15 19.20
N ASP A 186 -11.92 18.56 17.98
CA ASP A 186 -12.98 19.52 17.67
C ASP A 186 -14.38 18.89 17.59
N GLY A 187 -14.51 17.60 17.94
CA GLY A 187 -15.78 16.87 17.94
C GLY A 187 -16.20 16.36 16.57
N VAL A 188 -15.39 16.53 15.53
CA VAL A 188 -15.73 16.12 14.16
C VAL A 188 -15.27 14.69 13.89
N LEU A 189 -16.18 13.85 13.38
CA LEU A 189 -15.84 12.51 12.90
C LEU A 189 -15.00 12.62 11.62
N GLU A 190 -13.82 12.00 11.63
CA GLU A 190 -12.88 12.05 10.52
C GLU A 190 -12.17 10.73 10.23
N LEU A 191 -11.85 10.53 8.96
CA LEU A 191 -10.85 9.59 8.48
C LEU A 191 -9.55 10.35 8.21
N VAL A 192 -8.51 10.06 8.97
CA VAL A 192 -7.20 10.70 8.86
C VAL A 192 -6.12 9.71 8.45
N THR A 193 -5.20 10.17 7.59
CA THR A 193 -3.97 9.46 7.21
C THR A 193 -2.80 10.43 7.15
N PRO A 194 -1.55 10.01 7.42
CA PRO A 194 -0.38 10.89 7.30
C PRO A 194 -0.23 11.50 5.89
N PRO A 195 0.22 12.76 5.77
CA PRO A 195 0.39 13.45 4.48
C PRO A 195 1.58 12.88 3.69
N LEU A 196 1.62 13.18 2.39
CA LEU A 196 2.74 12.80 1.51
C LEU A 196 3.88 13.84 1.60
N ASP A 197 4.56 13.91 2.74
CA ASP A 197 5.64 14.86 3.01
C ASP A 197 7.07 14.30 2.75
N GLY A 198 7.17 13.07 2.23
CA GLY A 198 8.43 12.44 1.82
C GLY A 198 8.82 11.19 2.61
N ILE A 199 8.18 10.94 3.76
CA ILE A 199 8.42 9.71 4.56
C ILE A 199 7.32 8.66 4.39
N ILE A 200 6.26 8.96 3.63
CA ILE A 200 5.12 8.07 3.38
C ILE A 200 5.16 7.62 1.92
N LEU A 201 5.03 6.31 1.67
CA LEU A 201 4.93 5.80 0.30
C LEU A 201 3.52 6.10 -0.24
N PRO A 202 3.34 6.83 -1.37
CA PRO A 202 2.03 7.10 -1.93
C PRO A 202 1.38 5.82 -2.48
N GLY A 203 0.66 5.09 -1.62
CA GLY A 203 0.00 3.83 -1.96
C GLY A 203 -1.21 4.02 -2.87
N VAL A 204 -1.39 3.08 -3.82
CA VAL A 204 -2.57 3.09 -4.72
C VAL A 204 -3.86 2.85 -3.94
N VAL A 205 -3.82 1.94 -2.97
CA VAL A 205 -4.97 1.67 -2.11
C VAL A 205 -5.27 2.88 -1.23
N ARG A 206 -4.26 3.49 -0.59
CA ARG A 206 -4.42 4.77 0.14
C ARG A 206 -5.16 5.83 -0.67
N GLN A 207 -4.70 6.09 -1.90
CA GLN A 207 -5.36 7.06 -2.78
C GLN A 207 -6.82 6.66 -3.05
N SER A 208 -7.07 5.38 -3.33
CA SER A 208 -8.42 4.88 -3.62
C SER A 208 -9.36 4.99 -2.42
N LEU A 209 -8.88 4.78 -1.20
CA LEU A 209 -9.68 4.95 0.03
C LEU A 209 -10.03 6.42 0.27
N LEU A 210 -9.08 7.34 0.03
CA LEU A 210 -9.33 8.78 0.09
C LEU A 210 -10.36 9.22 -0.96
N ASP A 211 -10.23 8.75 -2.20
CA ASP A 211 -11.16 9.05 -3.29
C ASP A 211 -12.58 8.56 -2.97
N LEU A 212 -12.72 7.32 -2.48
CA LEU A 212 -14.01 6.74 -2.05
C LEU A 212 -14.63 7.53 -0.89
N ALA A 213 -13.86 7.78 0.18
CA ALA A 213 -14.37 8.47 1.35
C ALA A 213 -14.81 9.91 1.03
N ARG A 214 -14.04 10.63 0.19
CA ARG A 214 -14.39 11.97 -0.29
C ARG A 214 -15.66 11.94 -1.15
N THR A 215 -15.83 10.90 -1.96
CA THR A 215 -17.03 10.71 -2.79
C THR A 215 -18.28 10.45 -1.95
N TRP A 216 -18.16 9.70 -0.85
CA TRP A 216 -19.29 9.48 0.05
C TRP A 216 -19.72 10.76 0.77
N GLY A 217 -18.77 11.63 1.14
CA GLY A 217 -19.07 12.93 1.75
C GLY A 217 -19.73 12.86 3.13
N GLU A 218 -19.61 11.72 3.82
CA GLU A 218 -20.31 11.43 5.09
C GLU A 218 -19.54 11.89 6.34
N PHE A 219 -18.22 12.09 6.22
CA PHE A 219 -17.33 12.49 7.31
C PHE A 219 -16.12 13.25 6.77
N ARG A 220 -15.37 13.92 7.65
CA ARG A 220 -14.18 14.67 7.25
C ARG A 220 -13.07 13.71 6.78
N VAL A 221 -12.45 13.99 5.64
CA VAL A 221 -11.31 13.23 5.12
C VAL A 221 -10.10 14.13 5.07
N VAL A 222 -9.08 13.83 5.88
CA VAL A 222 -7.94 14.73 6.07
C VAL A 222 -6.60 14.00 5.98
N GLU A 223 -5.64 14.66 5.33
CA GLU A 223 -4.26 14.21 5.29
C GLU A 223 -3.46 15.06 6.31
N ARG A 224 -3.17 14.50 7.48
CA ARG A 224 -2.54 15.21 8.61
C ARG A 224 -1.64 14.26 9.39
N LYS A 225 -0.57 14.80 9.97
CA LYS A 225 0.29 14.07 10.91
C LYS A 225 -0.53 13.62 12.11
N ILE A 226 -0.33 12.38 12.54
CA ILE A 226 -0.99 11.77 13.71
C ILE A 226 0.12 11.39 14.67
N THR A 227 0.02 11.74 15.94
CA THR A 227 1.05 11.41 16.95
C THR A 227 0.59 10.32 17.91
N MET A 228 1.53 9.60 18.53
CA MET A 228 1.20 8.67 19.61
C MET A 228 0.51 9.37 20.78
N LYS A 229 0.81 10.65 21.04
CA LYS A 229 0.15 11.45 22.07
C LYS A 229 -1.34 11.63 21.75
N GLU A 230 -1.67 12.06 20.54
CA GLU A 230 -3.05 12.23 20.08
C GLU A 230 -3.82 10.89 20.13
N LEU A 231 -3.20 9.80 19.67
CA LEU A 231 -3.84 8.48 19.70
C LEU A 231 -4.12 8.00 21.11
N LEU A 232 -3.17 8.16 22.04
CA LEU A 232 -3.36 7.78 23.44
C LEU A 232 -4.50 8.56 24.10
N GLN A 233 -4.54 9.87 23.89
CA GLN A 233 -5.61 10.72 24.40
C GLN A 233 -6.97 10.33 23.81
N ALA A 234 -7.03 10.10 22.49
CA ALA A 234 -8.27 9.68 21.84
C ALA A 234 -8.76 8.31 22.31
N LEU A 235 -7.86 7.38 22.67
CA LEU A 235 -8.23 6.09 23.24
C LEU A 235 -8.80 6.24 24.65
N GLU A 236 -8.16 7.04 25.50
CA GLU A 236 -8.63 7.34 26.87
C GLU A 236 -10.03 8.00 26.87
N GLU A 237 -10.26 8.90 25.90
CA GLU A 237 -11.54 9.60 25.72
C GLU A 237 -12.58 8.79 24.93
N GLY A 238 -12.26 7.56 24.50
CA GLY A 238 -13.19 6.70 23.75
C GLY A 238 -13.56 7.23 22.34
N ARG A 239 -12.69 8.07 21.75
CA ARG A 239 -12.93 8.71 20.43
C ARG A 239 -12.48 7.87 19.23
N VAL A 240 -11.59 6.90 19.42
CA VAL A 240 -11.10 6.02 18.35
C VAL A 240 -12.16 4.99 17.99
N ARG A 241 -12.51 4.90 16.70
CA ARG A 241 -13.41 3.86 16.18
C ARG A 241 -12.64 2.73 15.53
N GLU A 242 -11.82 3.05 14.53
CA GLU A 242 -11.08 2.05 13.76
C GLU A 242 -9.66 2.53 13.45
N VAL A 243 -8.69 1.62 13.50
CA VAL A 243 -7.34 1.82 12.97
C VAL A 243 -7.04 0.68 12.02
N PHE A 244 -6.53 0.99 10.83
CA PHE A 244 -6.21 -0.03 9.85
C PHE A 244 -5.05 0.38 8.93
N GLY A 245 -4.33 -0.64 8.45
CA GLY A 245 -3.37 -0.50 7.35
C GLY A 245 -4.06 -0.64 6.00
N SER A 246 -3.51 -0.04 4.94
CA SER A 246 -3.92 -0.25 3.56
C SER A 246 -2.76 -0.52 2.61
N GLY A 247 -2.97 -1.45 1.66
CA GLY A 247 -1.95 -1.82 0.68
C GLY A 247 -2.41 -2.93 -0.27
N THR A 248 -1.71 -3.11 -1.39
CA THR A 248 -2.12 -4.07 -2.46
C THR A 248 -2.31 -5.51 -1.95
N ALA A 249 -1.54 -5.92 -0.95
CA ALA A 249 -1.53 -7.28 -0.40
C ALA A 249 -2.90 -7.65 0.23
N CYS A 250 -3.30 -6.93 1.27
CA CYS A 250 -4.50 -7.19 2.08
C CYS A 250 -5.67 -6.24 1.79
N GLN A 251 -5.47 -5.20 0.95
CA GLN A 251 -6.35 -4.05 0.73
C GLN A 251 -6.53 -3.19 1.99
N VAL A 252 -7.17 -3.74 3.01
CA VAL A 252 -7.37 -3.14 4.33
C VAL A 252 -7.06 -4.17 5.40
N CYS A 253 -6.39 -3.75 6.48
CA CYS A 253 -5.94 -4.64 7.55
C CYS A 253 -6.20 -3.98 8.91
N PRO A 254 -7.24 -4.40 9.66
CA PRO A 254 -7.57 -3.79 10.94
C PRO A 254 -6.48 -4.01 11.98
N VAL A 255 -6.41 -3.11 12.96
CA VAL A 255 -5.46 -3.15 14.06
C VAL A 255 -6.23 -3.25 15.37
N HIS A 256 -5.89 -4.23 16.21
CA HIS A 256 -6.56 -4.41 17.51
C HIS A 256 -5.66 -4.10 18.71
N ARG A 257 -4.34 -3.99 18.50
CA ARG A 257 -3.38 -3.78 19.59
C ARG A 257 -2.11 -3.09 19.12
N ILE A 258 -1.57 -2.20 19.96
CA ILE A 258 -0.25 -1.59 19.78
C ILE A 258 0.57 -1.82 21.05
N LEU A 259 1.76 -2.38 20.93
CA LEU A 259 2.76 -2.44 22.01
C LEU A 259 3.67 -1.21 21.91
N TYR A 260 3.53 -0.28 22.86
CA TYR A 260 4.28 0.97 22.90
C TYR A 260 4.81 1.23 24.31
N LYS A 261 6.12 1.46 24.44
CA LYS A 261 6.81 1.66 25.74
C LYS A 261 6.43 0.58 26.77
N ASP A 262 6.50 -0.68 26.33
CA ASP A 262 6.17 -1.89 27.10
C ASP A 262 4.71 -1.95 27.62
N LYS A 263 3.82 -1.11 27.10
CA LYS A 263 2.38 -1.14 27.39
C LYS A 263 1.59 -1.65 26.19
N HIS A 264 0.66 -2.56 26.44
CA HIS A 264 -0.33 -2.97 25.44
C HIS A 264 -1.49 -1.99 25.42
N LEU A 265 -1.64 -1.29 24.30
CA LEU A 265 -2.76 -0.43 23.99
C LEU A 265 -3.78 -1.25 23.20
N HIS A 266 -4.98 -1.41 23.74
CA HIS A 266 -6.09 -1.99 22.99
C HIS A 266 -6.64 -0.95 22.02
N ILE A 267 -6.86 -1.35 20.77
CA ILE A 267 -7.51 -0.54 19.75
C ILE A 267 -8.89 -1.14 19.48
N PRO A 268 -10.00 -0.42 19.68
CA PRO A 268 -11.35 -0.96 19.66
C PRO A 268 -11.90 -1.19 18.24
N THR A 269 -11.02 -1.44 17.26
CA THR A 269 -11.40 -1.57 15.84
C THR A 269 -12.43 -2.68 15.65
N MET A 270 -12.22 -3.83 16.31
CA MET A 270 -13.07 -5.01 16.11
C MET A 270 -14.42 -4.88 16.82
N GLU A 271 -14.41 -4.23 17.97
CA GLU A 271 -15.55 -3.96 18.83
C GLU A 271 -16.52 -2.96 18.20
N ASN A 272 -16.02 -2.09 17.32
CA ASN A 272 -16.83 -1.16 16.50
C ASN A 272 -17.36 -1.79 15.19
N GLY A 273 -17.37 -3.12 15.06
CA GLY A 273 -17.95 -3.79 13.89
C GLY A 273 -17.08 -3.79 12.62
N PRO A 274 -15.81 -3.39 12.71
CA PRO A 274 -15.18 -2.33 11.91
C PRO A 274 -15.94 -1.97 10.62
N GLU A 275 -17.02 -1.20 10.75
CA GLU A 275 -17.95 -0.88 9.67
C GLU A 275 -17.27 -0.22 8.46
N LEU A 276 -16.38 0.74 8.71
CA LEU A 276 -15.70 1.49 7.65
C LEU A 276 -14.70 0.59 6.91
N THR A 277 -13.91 -0.18 7.65
CA THR A 277 -12.97 -1.16 7.07
C THR A 277 -13.70 -2.18 6.20
N LEU A 278 -14.81 -2.74 6.68
CA LEU A 278 -15.62 -3.70 5.92
C LEU A 278 -16.26 -3.06 4.69
N ARG A 279 -16.76 -1.82 4.79
CA ARG A 279 -17.28 -1.06 3.66
C ARG A 279 -16.21 -0.86 2.59
N PHE A 280 -15.02 -0.40 2.96
CA PHE A 280 -13.91 -0.27 2.02
C PHE A 280 -13.52 -1.61 1.37
N GLN A 281 -13.46 -2.68 2.15
CA GLN A 281 -13.15 -4.01 1.62
C GLN A 281 -14.20 -4.42 0.57
N LYS A 282 -15.49 -4.26 0.88
CA LYS A 282 -16.60 -4.59 -0.02
C LYS A 282 -16.54 -3.78 -1.31
N GLU A 283 -16.35 -2.48 -1.22
CA GLU A 283 -16.32 -1.57 -2.37
C GLU A 283 -15.10 -1.85 -3.26
N LEU A 284 -13.91 -2.00 -2.67
CA LEU A 284 -12.71 -2.35 -3.42
C LEU A 284 -12.82 -3.73 -4.09
N LYS A 285 -13.36 -4.74 -3.39
CA LYS A 285 -13.62 -6.06 -3.98
C LYS A 285 -14.58 -5.93 -5.16
N ALA A 286 -15.71 -5.24 -4.98
CA ALA A 286 -16.72 -5.03 -6.02
C ALA A 286 -16.11 -4.39 -7.26
N ILE A 287 -15.32 -3.31 -7.08
CA ILE A 287 -14.58 -2.68 -8.17
C ILE A 287 -13.65 -3.71 -8.82
N GLN A 288 -12.78 -4.36 -8.06
CA GLN A 288 -11.76 -5.26 -8.63
C GLN A 288 -12.31 -6.42 -9.48
N VAL A 289 -13.52 -6.90 -9.20
CA VAL A 289 -14.14 -8.03 -9.94
C VAL A 289 -15.28 -7.65 -10.89
N SER A 290 -15.64 -6.37 -11.01
CA SER A 290 -16.76 -5.95 -11.88
C SER A 290 -16.42 -4.80 -12.81
N TRP A 291 -17.18 -4.69 -13.92
CA TRP A 291 -17.18 -3.56 -14.85
C TRP A 291 -18.13 -2.45 -14.36
N THR A 292 -18.08 -2.04 -13.10
CA THR A 292 -18.77 -0.81 -12.70
C THR A 292 -17.92 0.40 -13.12
N HIS A 293 -18.42 1.20 -14.07
CA HIS A 293 -17.93 2.57 -14.28
C HIS A 293 -18.25 3.39 -13.03
N TRP A 294 -17.27 3.54 -12.14
CA TRP A 294 -17.36 4.53 -11.07
C TRP A 294 -16.98 5.87 -11.67
N GLY A 295 -17.94 6.79 -11.75
CA GLY A 295 -17.64 8.19 -12.07
C GLY A 295 -16.58 8.70 -11.10
N ASN A 296 -15.59 9.44 -11.61
CA ASN A 296 -14.47 10.08 -10.90
C ASN A 296 -13.10 9.34 -10.89
N GLY A 297 -12.68 8.74 -12.01
CA GLY A 297 -11.24 8.47 -12.21
C GLY A 297 -10.68 7.15 -11.67
N ILE A 298 -11.54 6.20 -11.27
CA ILE A 298 -11.15 4.81 -11.03
C ILE A 298 -11.29 4.03 -12.33
N HIS A 299 -10.29 4.16 -13.21
CA HIS A 299 -10.28 3.51 -14.51
C HIS A 299 -9.73 2.08 -14.42
N PHE A 300 -10.35 1.18 -15.19
CA PHE A 300 -9.77 -0.11 -15.57
C PHE A 300 -9.00 0.06 -16.88
N CYS A 301 -7.89 -0.67 -17.00
CA CYS A 301 -7.49 -1.15 -18.32
C CYS A 301 -8.13 -2.51 -18.52
N SER A 302 -9.07 -2.60 -19.45
CA SER A 302 -9.38 -3.88 -20.10
C SER A 302 -8.10 -4.39 -20.76
N PRO A 303 -7.87 -5.71 -20.79
CA PRO A 303 -6.88 -6.31 -21.67
C PRO A 303 -7.08 -5.95 -23.14
N GLU A 304 -8.21 -5.39 -23.54
CA GLU A 304 -8.54 -5.21 -24.96
C GLU A 304 -8.16 -3.84 -25.54
N LYS A 305 -7.99 -2.79 -24.72
CA LYS A 305 -7.56 -1.45 -25.19
C LYS A 305 -6.81 -0.67 -24.11
N VAL A 306 -5.52 -0.42 -24.33
CA VAL A 306 -4.76 0.62 -23.63
C VAL A 306 -4.98 1.93 -24.41
N SER A 307 -6.05 2.66 -24.09
CA SER A 307 -6.33 3.96 -24.72
C SER A 307 -5.76 5.10 -23.85
N PRO A 308 -5.00 6.06 -24.44
CA PRO A 308 -4.56 7.29 -23.77
C PRO A 308 -5.70 8.17 -23.25
N GLU A 309 -6.94 7.96 -23.67
CA GLU A 309 -8.10 8.79 -23.30
C GLU A 309 -8.53 8.65 -21.82
N HIS A 310 -7.84 7.80 -21.03
CA HIS A 310 -8.04 7.65 -19.59
C HIS A 310 -6.94 8.33 -18.75
N LEU A 311 -6.19 9.26 -19.35
CA LEU A 311 -5.04 9.94 -18.75
C LEU A 311 -5.34 11.33 -18.15
N ASP A 312 -6.59 11.79 -18.20
CA ASP A 312 -7.04 13.06 -17.59
C ASP A 312 -7.88 12.82 -16.31
#